data_AF-A0A257XAV6-F1
#
_entry.id   AF-A0A257XAV6-F1
#
_cell.length_a   1.000
_cell.length_b   1.000
_cell.length_c   1.000
_cell.angle_alpha   90.00
_cell.angle_beta   90.00
_cell.angle_gamma   90.00
#
_symmetry.space_group_name_H-M   'P 1'
#
loop_
_entity.id
_entity.type
_entity.pdbx_description
1 polymer ?
#
loop_
_entity_poly.entity_id
_entity_poly.type
_entity_poly.pdbx_seq_one_letter_code
_entity_poly.pdbx_strand_id
1 'polypeptide(L)'
;MSRHTHTKKAIVERARLTWQNKALLISLPFIVFGGPSLVLHFSSIHNQASSVSRTVDKWRHLYHLTDAQAAAIQQIELDFHGNGSPFSLRKLRSAEAKRRHHEDISRQMLPIDGENFIKMMEAGGEKH
;
A
#
# COMPACT_ATOMS: atom_id res chain seq x y z
N MET A 1 70.13 12.32 -19.36
CA MET A 1 69.41 11.07 -19.69
C MET A 1 68.01 11.15 -19.08
N SER A 2 66.97 11.26 -19.92
CA SER A 2 65.58 11.51 -19.51
C SER A 2 64.81 10.19 -19.35
N ARG A 3 64.34 9.90 -18.14
CA ARG A 3 63.39 8.80 -17.85
C ARG A 3 62.35 9.27 -16.84
N HIS A 4 61.44 10.14 -17.26
CA HIS A 4 60.27 10.53 -16.46
C HIS A 4 59.05 10.85 -17.33
N THR A 5 58.68 9.98 -18.27
CA THR A 5 57.49 10.21 -19.10
C THR A 5 56.56 9.02 -19.26
N HIS A 6 56.94 7.82 -18.82
CA HIS A 6 56.09 6.64 -19.04
C HIS A 6 55.04 6.37 -17.94
N THR A 7 55.22 6.87 -16.73
CA THR A 7 54.31 6.53 -15.61
C THR A 7 53.03 7.35 -15.60
N LYS A 8 53.00 8.52 -16.25
CA LYS A 8 51.81 9.40 -16.26
C LYS A 8 50.75 9.01 -17.31
N LYS A 9 51.10 8.27 -18.36
CA LYS A 9 50.14 7.86 -19.41
C LYS A 9 49.25 6.68 -18.99
N ALA A 10 49.73 5.80 -18.10
CA ALA A 10 48.97 4.65 -17.60
C ALA A 10 47.83 5.05 -16.64
N ILE A 11 47.91 6.23 -16.01
CA ILE A 11 46.87 6.71 -15.08
C ILE A 11 45.73 7.39 -15.85
N VAL A 12 45.99 7.85 -17.08
CA VAL A 12 45.04 8.63 -17.89
C VAL A 12 44.40 7.80 -19.02
N GLU A 13 44.92 6.60 -19.31
CA GLU A 13 44.19 5.63 -20.13
C GLU A 13 42.99 5.07 -19.35
N ARG A 14 41.88 5.81 -19.47
CA ARG A 14 40.60 5.22 -19.84
C ARG A 14 40.14 4.11 -18.90
N ALA A 15 39.62 4.53 -17.74
CA ALA A 15 38.33 4.02 -17.30
C ALA A 15 37.25 4.39 -18.35
N ARG A 16 37.40 3.94 -19.60
CA ARG A 16 36.39 4.06 -20.64
C ARG A 16 35.38 3.00 -20.26
N LEU A 17 34.43 3.39 -19.42
CA LEU A 17 33.33 2.53 -19.02
C LEU A 17 32.73 1.97 -20.31
N THR A 18 32.91 0.68 -20.54
CA THR A 18 32.35 -0.01 -21.70
C THR A 18 30.84 0.17 -21.67
N TRP A 19 30.17 0.13 -22.82
CA TRP A 19 28.72 0.26 -22.85
C TRP A 19 28.04 -0.78 -21.94
N GLN A 20 28.65 -1.97 -21.82
CA GLN A 20 28.29 -3.02 -20.86
C GLN A 20 28.42 -2.57 -19.40
N ASN A 21 29.53 -1.92 -19.01
CA ASN A 21 29.69 -1.40 -17.64
C ASN A 21 28.70 -0.25 -17.34
N LYS A 22 28.35 0.57 -18.35
CA LYS A 22 27.32 1.61 -18.19
C LYS A 22 25.94 1.00 -18.00
N ALA A 23 25.61 -0.02 -18.80
CA ALA A 23 24.36 -0.76 -18.66
C ALA A 23 24.26 -1.40 -17.28
N LEU A 24 25.34 -2.04 -16.79
CA LEU A 24 25.41 -2.64 -15.45
C LEU A 24 25.24 -1.60 -14.33
N LEU A 25 25.90 -0.45 -14.40
CA LEU A 25 25.75 0.61 -13.39
C LEU A 25 24.35 1.18 -13.33
N ILE A 26 23.60 1.16 -14.44
CA ILE A 26 22.21 1.62 -14.49
C ILE A 26 21.28 0.48 -14.03
N SER A 27 21.45 -0.73 -14.54
CA SER A 27 20.55 -1.86 -14.28
C SER A 27 20.66 -2.39 -12.85
N LEU A 28 21.86 -2.37 -12.26
CA LEU A 28 22.09 -2.93 -10.93
C LEU A 28 21.28 -2.21 -9.84
N PRO A 29 21.24 -0.86 -9.77
CA PRO A 29 20.31 -0.15 -8.90
C PRO A 29 18.84 -0.51 -9.14
N PHE A 30 18.38 -0.62 -10.40
CA PHE A 30 17.00 -1.00 -10.69
C PHE A 30 16.67 -2.43 -10.24
N ILE A 31 17.61 -3.36 -10.33
CA ILE A 31 17.39 -4.74 -9.87
C ILE A 31 17.40 -4.79 -8.35
N VAL A 32 18.40 -4.16 -7.71
CA VAL A 32 18.58 -4.18 -6.25
C VAL A 32 17.47 -3.41 -5.53
N PHE A 33 16.99 -2.30 -6.07
CA PHE A 33 15.96 -1.48 -5.43
C PHE A 33 14.59 -1.65 -6.06
N GLY A 34 14.50 -1.68 -7.40
CA GLY A 34 13.22 -1.74 -8.11
C GLY A 34 12.51 -3.09 -7.93
N GLY A 35 13.23 -4.21 -8.05
CA GLY A 35 12.66 -5.54 -7.83
C GLY A 35 12.04 -5.70 -6.43
N PRO A 36 12.83 -5.51 -5.35
CA PRO A 36 12.31 -5.54 -3.99
C PRO A 36 11.22 -4.50 -3.72
N SER A 37 11.34 -3.29 -4.27
CA SER A 37 10.31 -2.25 -4.11
C SER A 37 8.97 -2.67 -4.70
N LEU A 38 8.96 -3.31 -5.88
CA LEU A 38 7.74 -3.84 -6.48
C LEU A 38 7.13 -4.96 -5.63
N VAL A 39 7.95 -5.90 -5.16
CA VAL A 39 7.48 -6.99 -4.28
C VAL A 39 6.85 -6.41 -3.01
N LEU A 40 7.51 -5.47 -2.34
CA LEU A 40 6.97 -4.80 -1.16
C LEU A 40 5.68 -4.03 -1.46
N HIS A 41 5.61 -3.33 -2.59
CA HIS A 41 4.44 -2.58 -3.01
C HIS A 41 3.21 -3.50 -3.20
N PHE A 42 3.36 -4.57 -3.98
CA PHE A 42 2.27 -5.52 -4.23
C PHE A 42 1.90 -6.30 -2.97
N SER A 43 2.89 -6.65 -2.13
CA SER A 43 2.64 -7.30 -0.84
C SER A 43 1.82 -6.41 0.09
N SER A 44 2.13 -5.10 0.15
CA SER A 44 1.39 -4.12 0.94
C SER A 44 -0.06 -4.00 0.48
N ILE A 45 -0.28 -3.91 -0.84
CA ILE A 45 -1.63 -3.85 -1.42
C ILE A 45 -2.42 -5.13 -1.12
N HIS A 46 -1.79 -6.30 -1.32
CA HIS A 46 -2.42 -7.59 -1.07
C HIS A 46 -2.78 -7.76 0.42
N ASN A 47 -1.86 -7.41 1.32
CA ASN A 47 -2.09 -7.50 2.76
C ASN A 47 -3.23 -6.58 3.21
N GLN A 48 -3.30 -5.35 2.68
CA GLN A 48 -4.41 -4.43 2.97
C GLN A 48 -5.75 -5.00 2.48
N ALA A 49 -5.81 -5.46 1.24
CA ALA A 49 -7.03 -6.06 0.68
C ALA A 49 -7.48 -7.29 1.47
N SER A 50 -6.53 -8.15 1.90
CA SER A 50 -6.83 -9.30 2.76
C SER A 50 -7.32 -8.88 4.14
N SER A 51 -6.73 -7.84 4.74
CA SER A 51 -7.16 -7.32 6.04
C SER A 51 -8.59 -6.79 5.98
N VAL A 52 -8.91 -5.97 4.98
CA VAL A 52 -10.26 -5.47 4.75
C VAL A 52 -11.24 -6.62 4.53
N SER A 53 -10.88 -7.58 3.67
CA SER A 53 -11.73 -8.75 3.39
C SER A 53 -12.04 -9.54 4.65
N ARG A 54 -11.07 -9.77 5.55
CA ARG A 54 -11.30 -10.46 6.83
C ARG A 54 -12.23 -9.69 7.76
N THR A 55 -12.10 -8.37 7.81
CA THR A 55 -12.99 -7.52 8.62
C THR A 55 -14.42 -7.59 8.09
N VAL A 56 -14.59 -7.42 6.78
CA VAL A 56 -15.91 -7.50 6.15
C VAL A 56 -16.53 -8.89 6.28
N ASP A 57 -15.74 -9.96 6.22
CA ASP A 57 -16.22 -11.33 6.41
C ASP A 57 -16.73 -11.56 7.84
N LYS A 58 -16.06 -11.00 8.86
CA LYS A 58 -16.59 -10.99 10.24
C LYS A 58 -17.91 -10.25 10.32
N TRP A 59 -18.00 -9.06 9.74
CA TRP A 59 -19.23 -8.27 9.71
C TRP A 59 -20.35 -8.97 8.94
N ARG A 60 -20.02 -9.72 7.89
CA ARG A 60 -20.99 -10.50 7.13
C ARG A 60 -21.72 -11.49 8.03
N HIS A 61 -21.00 -12.15 8.92
CA HIS A 61 -21.59 -13.07 9.88
C HIS A 61 -22.31 -12.35 11.04
N LEU A 62 -21.73 -11.26 11.56
CA LEU A 62 -22.30 -10.52 12.70
C LEU A 62 -23.58 -9.75 12.36
N TYR A 63 -23.65 -9.19 11.15
CA TYR A 63 -24.71 -8.30 10.69
C TYR A 63 -25.49 -8.87 9.50
N HIS A 64 -25.46 -10.21 9.36
CA HIS A 64 -26.28 -10.96 8.40
C HIS A 64 -26.23 -10.42 6.96
N LEU A 65 -25.05 -10.02 6.50
CA LEU A 65 -24.89 -9.37 5.21
C LEU A 65 -24.99 -10.39 4.07
N THR A 66 -25.68 -10.02 2.99
CA THR A 66 -25.60 -10.72 1.72
C THR A 66 -24.22 -10.53 1.08
N ASP A 67 -23.86 -11.38 0.11
CA ASP A 67 -22.62 -11.23 -0.66
C ASP A 67 -22.52 -9.85 -1.34
N ALA A 68 -23.64 -9.33 -1.84
CA ALA A 68 -23.68 -8.03 -2.50
C ALA A 68 -23.42 -6.87 -1.50
N GLN A 69 -24.01 -6.93 -0.31
CA GLN A 69 -23.79 -5.93 0.74
C GLN A 69 -22.35 -5.98 1.25
N ALA A 70 -21.80 -7.20 1.47
CA ALA A 70 -20.41 -7.39 1.86
C ALA A 70 -19.45 -6.81 0.81
N ALA A 71 -19.70 -7.07 -0.48
CA ALA A 71 -18.89 -6.51 -1.57
C ALA A 71 -18.94 -4.97 -1.61
N ALA A 72 -20.12 -4.37 -1.38
CA ALA A 72 -20.27 -2.92 -1.32
C ALA A 72 -19.50 -2.32 -0.12
N ILE A 73 -19.62 -2.92 1.07
CA ILE A 73 -18.91 -2.49 2.27
C ILE A 73 -17.38 -2.62 2.07
N GLN A 74 -16.91 -3.68 1.41
CA GLN A 74 -15.50 -3.85 1.09
C GLN A 74 -14.95 -2.71 0.22
N GLN A 75 -15.73 -2.20 -0.74
CA GLN A 75 -15.31 -1.04 -1.54
C GLN A 75 -15.26 0.23 -0.69
N ILE A 76 -16.26 0.46 0.17
CA ILE A 76 -16.30 1.61 1.09
C ILE A 76 -15.05 1.61 2.00
N GLU A 77 -14.68 0.44 2.55
CA GLU A 77 -13.48 0.27 3.36
C GLU A 77 -12.19 0.55 2.57
N LEU A 78 -12.07 0.04 1.34
CA LEU A 78 -10.91 0.30 0.49
C LEU A 78 -10.79 1.77 0.08
N ASP A 79 -11.89 2.46 -0.17
CA ASP A 79 -11.89 3.89 -0.52
C ASP A 79 -11.52 4.77 0.69
N PHE A 80 -11.97 4.37 1.89
CA PHE A 80 -11.69 5.11 3.11
C PHE A 80 -10.26 4.89 3.62
N HIS A 81 -9.83 3.64 3.73
CA HIS A 81 -8.51 3.25 4.23
C HIS A 81 -7.41 3.29 3.16
N GLY A 82 -7.80 3.29 1.88
CA GLY A 82 -6.90 3.20 0.74
C GLY A 82 -6.53 1.74 0.40
N ASN A 83 -5.95 1.56 -0.77
CA ASN A 83 -5.53 0.25 -1.28
C ASN A 83 -4.27 -0.33 -0.60
N GLY A 84 -3.70 0.34 0.41
CA GLY A 84 -2.48 -0.13 1.09
C GLY A 84 -1.17 0.20 0.36
N SER A 85 -1.21 1.01 -0.71
CA SER A 85 0.02 1.47 -1.37
C SER A 85 0.87 2.30 -0.39
N PRO A 86 2.17 1.96 -0.22
CA PRO A 86 3.08 2.70 0.66
C PRO A 86 3.38 4.12 0.15
N PHE A 87 3.06 4.42 -1.10
CA PHE A 87 3.22 5.74 -1.70
C PHE A 87 1.96 6.61 -1.62
N SER A 88 0.85 6.04 -1.12
CA SER A 88 -0.36 6.81 -0.87
C SER A 88 -0.16 7.70 0.35
N LEU A 89 -0.33 9.01 0.16
CA LEU A 89 -0.36 9.95 1.28
C LEU A 89 -1.53 9.59 2.20
N ARG A 90 -1.22 9.10 3.40
CA ARG A 90 -2.24 8.79 4.42
C ARG A 90 -2.91 10.10 4.83
N LYS A 91 -4.10 10.36 4.32
CA LYS A 91 -4.89 11.54 4.70
C LYS A 91 -5.26 11.40 6.17
N LEU A 92 -4.90 12.38 7.00
CA LEU A 92 -5.41 12.48 8.35
C LEU A 92 -6.93 12.66 8.25
N ARG A 93 -7.70 11.71 8.77
CA ARG A 93 -9.17 11.73 8.67
C ARG A 93 -9.74 12.46 9.88
N SER A 94 -10.54 13.49 9.64
CA SER A 94 -11.29 14.18 10.69
C SER A 94 -12.29 13.24 11.36
N ALA A 95 -12.73 13.57 12.58
CA ALA A 95 -13.79 12.82 13.26
C ALA A 95 -15.06 12.72 12.39
N GLU A 96 -15.41 13.81 11.71
CA GLU A 96 -16.54 13.85 10.78
C GLU A 96 -16.37 12.92 9.56
N ALA A 97 -15.14 12.77 9.06
CA ALA A 97 -14.88 11.80 7.98
C ALA A 97 -15.07 10.36 8.46
N LYS A 98 -14.66 10.05 9.71
CA LYS A 98 -14.87 8.72 10.31
C LYS A 98 -16.35 8.43 10.58
N ARG A 99 -17.08 9.43 11.08
CA ARG A 99 -18.53 9.32 11.30
C ARG A 99 -19.27 8.99 10.00
N ARG A 100 -19.01 9.77 8.94
CA ARG A 100 -19.61 9.52 7.62
C ARG A 100 -19.25 8.15 7.05
N HIS A 101 -18.02 7.70 7.25
CA HIS A 101 -17.60 6.34 6.87
C HIS A 101 -18.45 5.26 7.54
N HIS A 102 -18.64 5.35 8.86
CA HIS A 102 -19.47 4.39 9.57
C HIS A 102 -20.95 4.45 9.12
N GLU A 103 -21.45 5.65 8.80
CA GLU A 103 -22.80 5.85 8.24
C GLU A 103 -22.97 5.33 6.81
N ASP A 104 -21.93 5.38 5.99
CA ASP A 104 -21.92 4.78 4.65
C ASP A 104 -22.01 3.25 4.75
N ILE A 105 -21.31 2.65 5.70
CA ILE A 105 -21.35 1.20 5.97
C ILE A 105 -22.72 0.80 6.54
N SER A 106 -23.21 1.50 7.56
CA SER A 106 -24.48 1.14 8.22
C SER A 106 -25.67 1.18 7.25
N ARG A 107 -25.64 2.06 6.24
CA ARG A 107 -26.65 2.12 5.17
C ARG A 107 -26.69 0.90 4.27
N GLN A 108 -25.63 0.10 4.22
CA GLN A 108 -25.62 -1.18 3.50
C GLN A 108 -26.25 -2.31 4.32
N MET A 109 -26.42 -2.12 5.63
CA MET A 109 -26.94 -3.13 6.55
C MET A 109 -28.47 -3.05 6.67
N LEU A 110 -29.07 -4.06 7.30
CA LEU A 110 -30.45 -3.94 7.78
C LEU A 110 -30.53 -2.82 8.83
N PRO A 111 -31.68 -2.13 8.99
CA PRO A 111 -31.78 -0.99 9.90
C PRO A 111 -31.30 -1.28 11.33
N ILE A 112 -31.70 -2.44 11.89
CA ILE A 112 -31.30 -2.85 13.23
C ILE A 112 -29.80 -3.14 13.34
N ASP A 113 -29.22 -3.77 12.32
CA ASP A 113 -27.80 -4.11 12.28
C ASP A 113 -26.95 -2.86 12.06
N GLY A 114 -27.41 -1.93 11.24
CA GLY A 114 -26.77 -0.63 11.04
C GLY A 114 -26.75 0.21 12.33
N GLU A 115 -27.83 0.23 13.10
CA GLU A 115 -27.84 0.91 14.40
C GLU A 115 -26.87 0.25 15.41
N ASN A 116 -26.84 -1.08 15.44
CA ASN A 116 -25.92 -1.82 16.30
C ASN A 116 -24.46 -1.60 15.90
N PHE A 117 -24.18 -1.54 14.60
CA PHE A 117 -22.86 -1.23 14.05
C PHE A 117 -22.38 0.16 14.49
N ILE A 118 -23.21 1.20 14.33
CA ILE A 118 -22.86 2.56 14.76
C ILE A 118 -22.54 2.61 16.26
N LYS A 119 -23.39 2.01 17.09
CA LYS A 119 -23.16 1.94 18.55
C LYS A 119 -21.84 1.25 18.89
N MET A 120 -21.52 0.15 18.21
CA MET A 120 -20.27 -0.59 18.42
C MET A 120 -19.05 0.26 18.04
N MET A 121 -19.14 0.98 16.93
CA MET A 121 -18.06 1.85 16.46
C MET A 121 -17.84 3.07 17.36
N GLU A 122 -18.91 3.67 17.89
CA GLU A 122 -18.82 4.79 18.85
C GLU A 122 -18.27 4.36 20.21
N ALA A 123 -18.57 3.13 20.65
CA ALA A 123 -18.03 2.54 21.87
C ALA A 123 -16.53 2.20 21.77
N GLY A 124 -15.90 2.42 20.61
CA GLY A 124 -14.49 2.08 20.35
C GLY A 124 -14.26 0.58 20.15
N GLY A 125 -15.32 -0.17 19.82
CA GLY A 125 -15.34 -1.63 19.79
C GLY A 125 -14.50 -2.27 18.69
N GLU A 126 -14.19 -1.56 17.60
CA GLU A 126 -13.27 -2.06 16.58
C GLU A 126 -12.22 -1.02 16.24
N LYS A 127 -10.98 -1.30 16.64
CA LYS A 127 -9.80 -0.67 16.05
C LYS A 127 -9.43 -1.49 14.82
N HIS A 128 -9.59 -0.89 13.64
CA HIS A 128 -9.07 -1.40 12.36
C HIS A 128 -7.53 -1.44 12.35
#